data_AF-A0A814A6K0-F1
#
_entry.id   AF-A0A814A6K0-F1
#
_cell.length_a   1.000
_cell.length_b   1.000
_cell.length_c   1.000
_cell.angle_alpha   90.00
_cell.angle_beta   90.00
_cell.angle_gamma   90.00
#
_symmetry.space_group_name_H-M   'P 1'
#
loop_
_entity.id
_entity.type
_entity.pdbx_description
1 polymer ?
#
loop_
_entity_poly.entity_id
_entity_poly.type
_entity_poly.pdbx_seq_one_letter_code
_entity_poly.pdbx_strand_id
1 'polypeptide(L)'
;MSDRMLNPKLNRNLSMHPSHGSSMNHENQDDSASPLRLFSRARQSMNLIYTEFNSIINEINSFLDSNDMKSSNLIDNKEIQNLKTYKEKCDGLMKMITRDRMKCVFFGRTSNGKSTVVNSMLHQKILPTGIGHTTNCFLQVEG
;
A
#
# COMPACT_ATOMS: atom_id res chain seq x y z
N MET A 1 34.81 -38.06 -18.57
CA MET A 1 33.44 -38.06 -18.02
C MET A 1 33.61 -38.28 -16.52
N SER A 2 33.43 -37.32 -15.61
CA SER A 2 32.44 -36.23 -15.56
C SER A 2 32.92 -35.15 -14.56
N ASP A 3 32.75 -33.90 -14.97
CA ASP A 3 32.45 -32.68 -14.24
C ASP A 3 32.90 -32.49 -12.78
N ARG A 4 33.94 -31.66 -12.61
CA ARG A 4 34.15 -30.83 -11.41
C ARG A 4 33.21 -29.63 -11.49
N MET A 5 32.19 -29.57 -10.65
CA MET A 5 31.35 -28.37 -10.52
C MET A 5 32.04 -27.24 -9.74
N LEU A 6 31.82 -26.04 -10.29
CA LEU A 6 32.33 -24.73 -9.90
C LEU A 6 31.97 -24.32 -8.47
N ASN A 7 32.96 -23.74 -7.78
CA ASN A 7 32.76 -22.83 -6.65
C ASN A 7 32.52 -21.41 -7.20
N PRO A 8 31.42 -20.71 -6.90
CA PRO A 8 31.32 -19.29 -7.18
C PRO A 8 32.10 -18.49 -6.13
N LYS A 9 33.21 -17.91 -6.59
CA LYS A 9 34.07 -17.00 -5.83
C LYS A 9 33.26 -15.79 -5.34
N LEU A 10 33.35 -15.50 -4.03
CA LEU A 10 33.06 -14.19 -3.47
C LEU A 10 33.86 -13.13 -4.24
N ASN A 11 33.18 -12.20 -4.90
CA ASN A 11 33.83 -11.01 -5.44
C ASN A 11 33.64 -9.86 -4.44
N ARG A 12 34.57 -9.75 -3.48
CA ARG A 12 34.86 -8.52 -2.76
C ARG A 12 35.89 -7.77 -3.58
N ASN A 13 35.56 -6.60 -4.10
CA ASN A 13 36.55 -5.58 -4.43
C ASN A 13 36.08 -4.21 -3.94
N LEU A 14 36.81 -3.71 -2.95
CA LEU A 14 36.87 -2.32 -2.53
C LEU A 14 37.61 -1.50 -3.59
N SER A 15 37.25 -0.23 -3.80
CA SER A 15 38.19 0.89 -3.61
C SER A 15 37.49 2.25 -3.69
N MET A 16 38.04 3.17 -2.92
CA MET A 16 37.61 4.54 -2.67
C MET A 16 38.71 5.44 -3.23
N HIS A 17 38.42 6.28 -4.25
CA HIS A 17 39.19 7.49 -4.57
C HIS A 17 38.40 8.42 -5.52
N PRO A 18 38.52 9.76 -5.44
CA PRO A 18 37.73 10.69 -6.24
C PRO A 18 38.53 11.24 -7.43
N SER A 19 37.87 11.45 -8.57
CA SER A 19 38.35 12.33 -9.65
C SER A 19 37.20 12.99 -10.41
N HIS A 20 37.32 14.30 -10.59
CA HIS A 20 36.41 15.21 -11.29
C HIS A 20 36.19 14.89 -12.78
N GLY A 21 34.98 15.24 -13.26
CA GLY A 21 34.76 15.82 -14.59
C GLY A 21 34.11 14.92 -15.63
N SER A 22 32.79 15.07 -15.85
CA SER A 22 32.19 15.48 -17.14
C SER A 22 30.68 15.16 -17.16
N SER A 23 29.87 16.21 -17.35
CA SER A 23 28.43 16.12 -17.61
C SER A 23 28.14 15.28 -18.84
N MET A 24 27.28 14.27 -18.70
CA MET A 24 26.32 13.91 -19.73
C MET A 24 24.97 13.69 -19.06
N ASN A 25 24.06 14.61 -19.36
CA ASN A 25 22.64 14.49 -19.08
C ASN A 25 22.09 13.30 -19.88
N HIS A 26 21.67 12.26 -19.17
CA HIS A 26 20.63 11.38 -19.68
C HIS A 26 19.57 11.24 -18.58
N GLU A 27 18.45 11.91 -18.84
CA GLU A 27 17.21 11.83 -18.09
C GLU A 27 16.77 10.36 -18.01
N ASN A 28 16.71 9.83 -16.79
CA ASN A 28 15.78 8.81 -16.29
C ASN A 28 16.10 8.54 -14.81
N GLN A 29 15.87 9.54 -13.96
CA GLN A 29 15.85 9.36 -12.50
C GLN A 29 14.48 8.81 -12.07
N ASP A 30 14.30 7.49 -12.09
CA ASP A 30 13.25 6.85 -11.28
C ASP A 30 13.73 5.56 -10.57
N ASP A 31 15.03 5.22 -10.65
CA ASP A 31 15.64 4.10 -9.91
C ASP A 31 15.81 4.36 -8.40
N SER A 32 15.43 5.56 -7.91
CA SER A 32 15.53 5.97 -6.50
C SER A 32 14.21 5.93 -5.74
N ALA A 33 13.09 5.58 -6.39
CA ALA A 33 11.80 5.47 -5.73
C ALA A 33 11.69 4.11 -5.02
N SER A 34 11.60 4.13 -3.68
CA SER A 34 11.30 2.92 -2.89
C SER A 34 10.12 2.14 -3.52
N PRO A 35 10.20 0.81 -3.67
CA PRO A 35 9.11 0.00 -4.22
C PRO A 35 7.76 0.20 -3.51
N LEU A 36 7.77 0.62 -2.23
CA LEU A 36 6.56 0.95 -1.47
C LEU A 36 5.83 2.18 -2.02
N ARG A 37 6.52 3.07 -2.75
CA ARG A 37 5.90 4.23 -3.43
C ARG A 37 4.99 3.78 -4.57
N LEU A 38 5.29 2.66 -5.23
CA LEU A 38 4.41 2.12 -6.27
C LEU A 38 3.05 1.73 -5.67
N PHE A 39 3.05 1.01 -4.54
CA PHE A 39 1.83 0.69 -3.80
C PHE A 39 1.09 1.96 -3.36
N SER A 40 1.82 2.93 -2.80
CA SER A 40 1.23 4.20 -2.35
C SER A 40 0.56 4.96 -3.50
N ARG A 41 1.23 5.07 -4.67
CA ARG A 41 0.69 5.72 -5.88
C ARG A 41 -0.54 4.98 -6.42
N ALA A 42 -0.48 3.64 -6.50
CA ALA A 42 -1.61 2.84 -6.95
C ALA A 42 -2.82 3.01 -6.02
N ARG A 43 -2.61 2.99 -4.70
CA ARG A 43 -3.65 3.25 -3.70
C ARG A 43 -4.25 4.65 -3.84
N GLN A 44 -3.42 5.68 -4.00
CA GLN A 44 -3.90 7.05 -4.22
C GLN A 44 -4.76 7.16 -5.48
N SER A 45 -4.29 6.60 -6.60
CA SER A 45 -5.05 6.58 -7.85
C SER A 45 -6.39 5.87 -7.70
N MET A 46 -6.41 4.70 -7.06
CA MET A 46 -7.65 3.95 -6.81
C MET A 46 -8.62 4.73 -5.92
N ASN A 47 -8.12 5.36 -4.84
CA ASN A 47 -8.94 6.20 -3.97
C ASN A 47 -9.58 7.37 -4.73
N LEU A 48 -8.82 8.04 -5.62
CA LEU A 48 -9.34 9.16 -6.41
C LEU A 48 -10.50 8.71 -7.31
N ILE A 49 -10.32 7.64 -8.08
CA ILE A 49 -11.34 7.10 -8.98
C ILE A 49 -12.61 6.73 -8.21
N TYR A 50 -12.47 6.03 -7.08
CA TYR A 50 -13.63 5.62 -6.29
C TYR A 50 -14.33 6.79 -5.57
N THR A 51 -13.57 7.82 -5.19
CA THR A 51 -14.16 9.05 -4.61
C THR A 51 -15.00 9.77 -5.66
N GLU A 52 -14.47 9.94 -6.87
CA GLU A 52 -15.18 10.57 -7.99
C GLU A 52 -16.43 9.77 -8.37
N PHE A 53 -16.29 8.45 -8.51
CA PHE A 53 -17.41 7.56 -8.77
C PHE A 53 -18.50 7.65 -7.69
N ASN A 54 -18.12 7.74 -6.41
CA ASN A 54 -19.09 7.90 -5.33
C ASN A 54 -19.78 9.28 -5.38
N SER A 55 -19.06 10.35 -5.78
CA SER A 55 -19.67 11.67 -5.98
C SER A 55 -20.78 11.61 -7.04
N ILE A 56 -20.49 11.01 -8.18
CA ILE A 56 -21.44 10.87 -9.29
C ILE A 56 -22.70 10.10 -8.83
N ILE A 57 -22.51 8.98 -8.13
CA ILE A 57 -23.64 8.20 -7.61
C ILE A 57 -24.44 8.98 -6.56
N ASN A 58 -23.79 9.79 -5.73
CA ASN A 58 -24.47 10.64 -4.77
C ASN A 58 -25.28 11.75 -5.45
N GLU A 59 -24.74 12.37 -6.50
CA GLU A 59 -25.44 13.36 -7.31
C GLU A 59 -26.67 12.76 -7.99
N ILE A 60 -26.53 11.58 -8.61
CA ILE A 60 -27.66 10.85 -9.23
C ILE A 60 -28.73 10.52 -8.18
N ASN A 61 -28.35 10.01 -7.02
CA ASN A 61 -29.31 9.70 -5.96
C ASN A 61 -29.99 10.97 -5.43
N SER A 62 -29.26 12.06 -5.26
CA SER A 62 -29.83 13.35 -4.84
C SER A 62 -30.82 13.88 -5.88
N PHE A 63 -30.50 13.77 -7.17
CA PHE A 63 -31.39 14.14 -8.27
C PHE A 63 -32.69 13.33 -8.22
N LEU A 64 -32.59 12.00 -8.05
CA LEU A 64 -33.76 11.12 -7.96
C LEU A 64 -34.60 11.33 -6.70
N ASP A 65 -33.98 11.71 -5.58
CA ASP A 65 -34.70 12.02 -4.35
C ASP A 65 -35.38 13.40 -4.38
N SER A 66 -35.14 14.22 -5.40
CA SER A 66 -35.79 15.52 -5.62
C SER A 66 -37.29 15.39 -5.84
N ASN A 67 -38.06 16.34 -5.30
CA ASN A 67 -39.52 16.34 -5.35
C ASN A 67 -40.08 16.39 -6.80
N ASP A 68 -39.34 17.01 -7.71
CA ASP A 68 -39.70 17.12 -9.12
C ASP A 68 -39.67 15.77 -9.85
N MET A 69 -38.74 14.87 -9.47
CA MET A 69 -38.65 13.53 -10.07
C MET A 69 -39.66 12.56 -9.46
N LYS A 70 -39.87 12.61 -8.13
CA LYS A 70 -40.85 11.78 -7.43
C LYS A 70 -42.29 11.99 -7.90
N SER A 71 -42.61 13.19 -8.41
CA SER A 71 -43.93 13.55 -8.91
C SER A 71 -44.14 13.21 -10.40
N SER A 72 -43.06 12.95 -11.15
CA SER A 72 -43.13 12.84 -12.61
C SER A 72 -43.49 11.44 -13.14
N ASN A 73 -43.47 10.38 -12.32
CA ASN A 73 -43.69 8.97 -12.74
C ASN A 73 -42.83 8.53 -13.96
N LEU A 74 -41.78 9.27 -14.31
CA LEU A 74 -40.97 9.03 -15.53
C LEU A 74 -40.01 7.86 -15.37
N ILE A 75 -39.69 7.47 -14.13
CA ILE A 75 -38.67 6.47 -13.79
C ILE A 75 -39.32 5.37 -12.96
N ASP A 76 -39.04 4.12 -13.30
CA ASP A 76 -39.56 2.97 -12.56
C ASP A 76 -38.99 2.94 -11.14
N ASN A 77 -39.85 2.70 -10.15
CA ASN A 77 -39.45 2.56 -8.75
C ASN A 77 -38.39 1.46 -8.58
N LYS A 78 -38.40 0.42 -9.42
CA LYS A 78 -37.38 -0.63 -9.42
C LYS A 78 -35.98 -0.09 -9.77
N GLU A 79 -35.88 0.83 -10.72
CA GLU A 79 -34.61 1.44 -11.12
C GLU A 79 -34.06 2.36 -10.01
N ILE A 80 -34.94 3.12 -9.35
CA ILE A 80 -34.58 3.93 -8.18
C ILE A 80 -34.01 3.05 -7.06
N GLN A 81 -34.66 1.91 -6.78
CA GLN A 81 -34.17 0.96 -5.77
C GLN A 81 -32.82 0.33 -6.16
N ASN A 82 -32.63 0.00 -7.44
CA ASN A 82 -31.35 -0.50 -7.93
C ASN A 82 -30.23 0.52 -7.73
N LEU A 83 -30.48 1.81 -8.02
CA LEU A 83 -29.49 2.88 -7.83
C LEU A 83 -29.14 3.11 -6.36
N LYS A 84 -30.12 3.01 -5.45
CA LYS A 84 -29.87 3.02 -4.00
C LYS A 84 -29.00 1.84 -3.57
N THR A 85 -29.27 0.65 -4.10
CA THR A 85 -28.45 -0.55 -3.85
C THR A 85 -27.02 -0.38 -4.38
N TYR A 86 -26.83 0.25 -5.55
CA TYR A 86 -25.50 0.52 -6.08
C TYR A 86 -24.72 1.49 -5.21
N LYS A 87 -25.38 2.53 -4.68
CA LYS A 87 -24.76 3.44 -3.71
C LYS A 87 -24.25 2.70 -2.48
N GLU A 88 -25.07 1.84 -1.89
CA GLU A 88 -24.65 1.05 -0.72
C GLU A 88 -23.44 0.16 -1.02
N LYS A 89 -23.40 -0.48 -2.20
CA LYS A 89 -22.24 -1.26 -2.65
C LYS A 89 -21.00 -0.39 -2.80
N CYS A 90 -21.13 0.81 -3.37
CA CYS A 90 -20.02 1.74 -3.55
C CYS A 90 -19.47 2.26 -2.23
N ASP A 91 -20.35 2.61 -1.29
CA ASP A 91 -19.96 3.02 0.06
C ASP A 91 -19.22 1.88 0.79
N GLY A 92 -19.65 0.63 0.58
CA GLY A 92 -18.96 -0.56 1.08
C GLY A 92 -17.54 -0.69 0.54
N LEU A 93 -17.37 -0.55 -0.78
CA LEU A 93 -16.06 -0.57 -1.43
C LEU A 93 -15.17 0.58 -0.96
N MET A 94 -15.72 1.80 -0.84
CA MET A 94 -14.96 2.97 -0.39
C MET A 94 -14.43 2.78 1.04
N LYS A 95 -15.21 2.19 1.95
CA LYS A 95 -14.77 1.83 3.31
C LYS A 95 -13.65 0.79 3.32
N MET A 96 -13.58 -0.08 2.31
CA MET A 96 -12.52 -1.08 2.18
C MET A 96 -11.23 -0.47 1.63
N ILE A 97 -11.32 0.27 0.51
CA ILE A 97 -10.15 0.83 -0.20
C ILE A 97 -9.43 1.87 0.68
N THR A 98 -10.18 2.68 1.43
CA THR A 98 -9.60 3.69 2.33
C THR A 98 -8.74 3.10 3.45
N ARG A 99 -9.00 1.86 3.90
CA ARG A 99 -8.26 1.19 4.98
C ARG A 99 -7.00 0.47 4.51
N ASP A 100 -6.82 0.33 3.19
CA ASP A 100 -5.84 -0.60 2.66
C ASP A 100 -4.39 -0.23 3.04
N ARG A 101 -3.66 -1.20 3.59
CA ARG A 101 -2.29 -1.01 4.09
C ARG A 101 -1.49 -2.26 3.82
N MET A 102 -0.20 -2.09 3.56
CA MET A 102 0.70 -3.24 3.52
C MET A 102 0.89 -3.78 4.94
N LYS A 103 0.79 -5.10 5.09
CA LYS A 103 1.02 -5.81 6.35
C LYS A 103 2.16 -6.81 6.15
N CYS A 104 3.24 -6.63 6.91
CA CYS A 104 4.33 -7.59 7.02
C CYS A 104 4.29 -8.22 8.41
N VAL A 105 4.47 -9.54 8.50
CA VAL A 105 4.42 -10.28 9.77
C VAL A 105 5.69 -11.09 9.95
N PHE A 106 6.29 -10.99 11.14
CA PHE A 106 7.53 -11.67 11.50
C PHE A 106 7.26 -12.83 12.45
N PHE A 107 7.62 -14.05 12.04
CA PHE A 107 7.51 -15.26 12.84
C PHE A 107 8.90 -15.86 13.12
N GLY A 108 9.02 -16.61 14.22
CA GLY A 108 10.28 -17.27 14.59
C GLY A 108 10.37 -17.56 16.08
N ARG A 109 11.31 -18.43 16.47
CA ARG A 109 11.56 -18.81 17.87
C ARG A 109 11.91 -17.59 18.73
N THR A 110 11.77 -17.74 20.04
CA THR A 110 12.21 -16.74 21.02
C THR A 110 13.69 -16.42 20.80
N SER A 111 14.06 -15.14 20.92
CA SER A 111 15.43 -14.64 20.73
C SER A 111 15.99 -14.67 19.29
N ASN A 112 15.22 -15.06 18.26
CA ASN A 112 15.64 -14.95 16.85
C ASN A 112 15.74 -13.50 16.32
N GLY A 113 15.65 -12.48 17.17
CA GLY A 113 15.84 -11.08 16.77
C GLY A 113 14.68 -10.43 16.03
N LYS A 114 13.45 -10.98 16.09
CA LYS A 114 12.26 -10.41 15.41
C LYS A 114 12.07 -8.91 15.71
N SER A 115 12.04 -8.53 16.99
CA SER A 115 11.91 -7.13 17.41
C SER A 115 13.10 -6.27 16.99
N THR A 116 14.30 -6.86 16.93
CA THR A 116 15.52 -6.19 16.44
C THR A 116 15.41 -5.89 14.96
N VAL A 117 14.91 -6.82 14.14
CA VAL A 117 14.70 -6.61 12.70
C VAL A 117 13.71 -5.47 12.46
N VAL A 118 12.59 -5.44 13.18
CA VAL A 118 11.59 -4.36 13.06
C VAL A 118 12.21 -3.00 13.43
N ASN A 119 12.92 -2.91 14.56
CA ASN A 119 13.59 -1.67 14.96
C ASN A 119 14.64 -1.22 13.95
N SER A 120 15.40 -2.15 13.37
CA SER A 120 16.38 -1.84 12.32
C SER A 120 15.71 -1.35 11.04
N MET A 121 14.58 -1.95 10.63
CA MET A 121 13.80 -1.50 9.46
C MET A 121 13.21 -0.09 9.65
N LEU A 122 12.88 0.28 10.88
CA LEU A 122 12.31 1.59 11.22
C LEU A 122 13.37 2.60 11.69
N HIS A 123 14.64 2.19 11.73
CA HIS A 123 15.78 2.98 12.22
C HIS A 123 15.58 3.58 13.63
N GLN A 124 14.72 2.97 14.45
CA GLN A 124 14.36 3.44 15.79
C GLN A 124 14.05 2.27 16.73
N LYS A 125 14.37 2.43 18.01
CA LYS A 125 14.05 1.45 19.06
C LYS A 125 12.58 1.57 19.50
N ILE A 126 11.67 1.02 18.69
CA ILE A 126 10.21 1.08 18.90
C ILE A 126 9.73 -0.10 19.74
N LEU A 127 10.19 -1.31 19.41
CA LEU A 127 9.88 -2.52 20.16
C LEU A 127 10.95 -2.81 21.23
N PRO A 128 10.58 -3.40 22.39
CA PRO A 128 11.55 -3.82 23.39
C PRO A 128 12.51 -4.87 22.79
N THR A 129 13.81 -4.61 22.94
CA THR A 129 14.90 -5.48 22.48
C THR A 129 15.97 -5.58 23.58
N GLY A 130 16.47 -6.79 23.83
CA GLY A 130 17.51 -7.06 24.84
C GLY A 130 17.44 -8.49 25.38
N ILE A 131 18.42 -8.88 26.20
CA ILE A 131 18.47 -10.19 26.85
C ILE A 131 17.30 -10.29 27.85
N GLY A 132 16.56 -11.41 27.83
CA GLY A 132 15.44 -11.65 28.75
C GLY A 132 14.11 -11.00 28.37
N HIS A 133 14.08 -10.14 27.34
CA HIS A 133 12.82 -9.59 26.83
C HIS A 133 12.10 -10.60 25.93
N THR A 134 10.95 -11.07 26.39
CA THR A 134 10.03 -11.90 25.59
C THR A 134 8.70 -11.17 25.43
N THR A 135 8.11 -11.26 24.25
CA THR A 135 6.76 -10.75 23.97
C THR A 135 5.79 -11.91 23.99
N ASN A 136 4.85 -11.90 24.94
CA ASN A 136 3.82 -12.94 25.10
C ASN A 136 2.59 -12.72 24.21
N CYS A 137 2.51 -11.59 23.51
CA CYS A 137 1.42 -11.21 22.64
C CYS A 137 1.93 -10.77 21.26
N PHE A 138 1.01 -10.62 20.31
CA PHE A 138 1.30 -9.98 19.04
C PHE A 138 1.47 -8.47 19.26
N LEU A 139 2.57 -7.92 18.75
CA LEU A 139 2.80 -6.48 18.69
C LEU A 139 2.64 -6.00 17.26
N GLN A 140 1.87 -4.93 17.09
CA GLN A 140 1.62 -4.29 15.80
C GLN A 140 2.17 -2.86 15.85
N VAL A 141 2.99 -2.52 14.85
CA VAL A 141 3.51 -1.17 14.65
C VAL A 141 2.77 -0.54 13.48
N GLU A 142 2.29 0.67 13.65
CA GLU A 142 1.56 1.46 12.65
C GLU A 142 2.08 2.89 12.63
N GLY A 143 1.96 3.55 11.48
CA GLY A 143 2.30 4.95 11.26
C GLY A 143 1.57 5.48 10.03
#